data_AF-A0A316GUF5-F1
#
_entry.id   AF-A0A316GUF5-F1
#
_cell.length_a   1.000
_cell.length_b   1.000
_cell.length_c   1.000
_cell.angle_alpha   90.00
_cell.angle_beta   90.00
_cell.angle_gamma   90.00
#
_symmetry.space_group_name_H-M   'P 1'
#
loop_
_entity.id
_entity.type
_entity.pdbx_description
1 polymer ?
#
loop_
_entity_poly.entity_id
_entity_poly.type
_entity_poly.pdbx_seq_one_letter_code
_entity_poly.pdbx_strand_id
1 'polypeptide(L)'
;MNRISRISDDVVETPLLAQIEMPWGFRLRPADMQEKPLDLLVEWSLTFLGLAFLLAAFAQWLLPGSIYMGDALTMKLVLTCVLGVLGGLCLSVSPRGFRPEVQVDRLRHEVRFVSRNPRGRGQVLATVDLDQIIGVGITRSISSGDCHCLIYLIDGTKPLRLATGTEPEIREIRARMDTYVTPPAERLAAKMAAAARRPSMTAKTA
;
A
#
# COMPACT_ATOMS: atom_id res chain seq x y z
N MET A 1 -15.44 -54.67 7.45
CA MET A 1 -14.40 -53.62 7.52
C MET A 1 -14.54 -52.72 6.31
N ASN A 2 -15.29 -51.62 6.44
CA ASN A 2 -15.65 -50.74 5.34
C ASN A 2 -14.85 -49.44 5.47
N ARG A 3 -13.83 -49.27 4.63
CA ARG A 3 -12.94 -48.10 4.61
C ARG A 3 -13.63 -47.02 3.80
N ILE A 4 -14.39 -46.15 4.47
CA ILE A 4 -14.95 -44.94 3.86
C ILE A 4 -13.77 -44.05 3.45
N SER A 5 -13.50 -44.03 2.15
CA SER A 5 -12.67 -43.04 1.49
C SER A 5 -13.25 -41.66 1.77
N ARG A 6 -12.56 -40.87 2.60
CA ARG A 6 -12.73 -39.41 2.60
C ARG A 6 -12.36 -38.93 1.21
N ILE A 7 -13.36 -38.69 0.38
CA ILE A 7 -13.27 -37.78 -0.74
C ILE A 7 -12.97 -36.44 -0.08
N SER A 8 -11.71 -36.02 -0.18
CA SER A 8 -11.31 -34.65 0.09
C SER A 8 -12.15 -33.82 -0.86
N ASP A 9 -13.10 -33.05 -0.33
CA ASP A 9 -13.67 -31.93 -1.05
C ASP A 9 -12.51 -30.98 -1.31
N ASP A 10 -11.77 -31.22 -2.39
CA ASP A 10 -10.85 -30.27 -2.99
C ASP A 10 -11.73 -29.16 -3.59
N VAL A 11 -12.37 -28.39 -2.71
CA VAL A 11 -12.78 -27.04 -3.01
C VAL A 11 -11.50 -26.39 -3.49
N VAL A 12 -11.40 -26.18 -4.79
CA VAL A 12 -10.40 -25.31 -5.38
C VAL A 12 -10.75 -23.92 -4.83
N GLU A 13 -10.30 -23.65 -3.60
CA GLU A 13 -10.40 -22.36 -2.97
C GLU A 13 -9.69 -21.42 -3.94
N THR A 14 -10.47 -20.57 -4.59
CA THR A 14 -9.91 -19.51 -5.42
C THR A 14 -8.92 -18.76 -4.56
N PRO A 15 -7.63 -18.72 -4.94
CA PRO A 15 -6.62 -18.14 -4.08
C PRO A 15 -7.01 -16.69 -3.80
N LEU A 16 -6.88 -16.21 -2.57
CA LEU A 16 -7.15 -14.83 -2.20
C LEU A 16 -5.99 -13.90 -2.57
N LEU A 17 -4.80 -14.47 -2.80
CA LEU A 17 -3.59 -13.78 -3.22
C LEU A 17 -3.04 -14.35 -4.52
N ALA A 18 -2.91 -13.47 -5.52
CA ALA A 18 -2.19 -13.72 -6.75
C ALA A 18 -0.72 -13.37 -6.55
N GLN A 19 0.12 -14.40 -6.54
CA GLN A 19 1.57 -14.25 -6.52
C GLN A 19 2.12 -14.29 -7.95
N ILE A 20 2.92 -13.29 -8.32
CA ILE A 20 3.57 -13.22 -9.63
C ILE A 20 5.08 -13.23 -9.39
N GLU A 21 5.75 -14.24 -9.95
CA GLU A 21 7.20 -14.35 -9.90
C GLU A 21 7.85 -13.41 -10.92
N MET A 22 8.92 -12.76 -10.50
CA MET A 22 9.67 -11.81 -11.31
C MET A 22 11.16 -12.17 -11.22
N PRO A 23 11.99 -11.84 -12.23
CA PRO A 23 13.42 -12.15 -12.20
C PRO A 23 14.18 -11.60 -10.97
N TRP A 24 13.66 -10.52 -10.37
CA TRP A 24 14.22 -9.86 -9.19
C TRP A 24 13.61 -10.30 -7.86
N GLY A 25 12.57 -11.14 -7.87
CA GLY A 25 11.85 -11.52 -6.65
C GLY A 25 10.40 -11.89 -6.93
N PHE A 26 9.46 -11.34 -6.17
CA PHE A 26 8.05 -11.64 -6.35
C PHE A 26 7.15 -10.46 -5.99
N ARG A 27 5.94 -10.51 -6.54
CA ARG A 27 4.88 -9.54 -6.34
C ARG A 27 3.67 -10.22 -5.76
N LEU A 28 3.13 -9.65 -4.69
CA LEU A 28 1.88 -10.05 -4.08
C LEU A 28 0.80 -9.06 -4.49
N ARG A 29 -0.28 -9.60 -5.06
CA ARG A 29 -1.50 -8.87 -5.37
C ARG A 29 -2.68 -9.63 -4.77
N PRO A 30 -3.70 -8.99 -4.20
CA PRO A 30 -4.95 -9.67 -3.89
C PRO A 30 -5.54 -10.25 -5.18
N ALA A 31 -5.83 -11.56 -5.19
CA ALA A 31 -6.43 -12.24 -6.34
C ALA A 31 -7.86 -11.78 -6.61
N ASP A 32 -8.60 -11.38 -5.57
CA ASP A 32 -9.90 -10.70 -5.68
C ASP A 32 -9.78 -9.24 -6.17
N MET A 33 -8.62 -8.84 -6.71
CA MET A 33 -8.57 -7.66 -7.60
C MET A 33 -9.15 -7.97 -8.98
N GLN A 34 -10.27 -8.69 -9.03
CA GLN A 34 -11.20 -8.57 -10.13
C GLN A 34 -11.58 -7.08 -10.20
N GLU A 35 -11.63 -6.52 -11.41
CA GLU A 35 -11.83 -5.10 -11.61
C GLU A 35 -13.16 -4.68 -10.99
N LYS A 36 -13.14 -4.21 -9.73
CA LYS A 36 -14.35 -3.74 -9.09
C LYS A 36 -14.80 -2.55 -9.91
N PRO A 37 -15.97 -2.62 -10.60
CA PRO A 37 -16.44 -1.53 -11.45
C PRO A 37 -16.60 -0.24 -10.63
N LEU A 38 -16.80 -0.38 -9.32
CA LEU A 38 -16.86 0.71 -8.37
C LEU A 38 -15.59 1.56 -8.34
N ASP A 39 -14.39 0.97 -8.46
CA ASP A 39 -13.13 1.74 -8.44
C ASP A 39 -13.04 2.68 -9.66
N LEU A 40 -13.45 2.18 -10.83
CA LEU A 40 -13.51 2.95 -12.07
C LEU A 40 -14.58 4.04 -11.99
N LEU A 41 -15.76 3.72 -11.43
CA LEU A 41 -16.84 4.69 -11.22
C LEU A 41 -16.42 5.80 -10.24
N VAL A 42 -15.68 5.47 -9.19
CA VAL A 42 -15.15 6.45 -8.24
C VAL A 42 -14.10 7.34 -8.92
N GLU A 43 -13.17 6.78 -9.69
CA GLU A 43 -12.19 7.57 -10.46
C GLU A 43 -12.89 8.52 -11.44
N TRP A 44 -13.88 8.02 -12.18
CA TRP A 44 -14.63 8.82 -13.16
C TRP A 44 -15.49 9.89 -12.51
N SER A 45 -16.18 9.58 -11.41
CA SER A 45 -16.99 10.56 -10.68
C SER A 45 -16.14 11.67 -10.06
N LEU A 46 -14.99 11.35 -9.45
CA LEU A 46 -14.06 12.37 -8.96
C LEU A 46 -13.50 13.24 -10.08
N THR A 47 -13.18 12.62 -11.23
CA THR A 47 -12.65 13.36 -12.39
C THR A 47 -13.69 14.31 -12.96
N PHE A 48 -14.92 13.82 -13.16
CA PHE A 48 -16.04 14.60 -13.65
C PHE A 48 -16.40 15.74 -12.69
N LEU A 49 -16.51 15.45 -11.40
CA LEU A 49 -16.82 16.45 -10.37
C LEU A 49 -15.73 17.52 -10.27
N GLY A 50 -14.46 17.11 -10.32
CA GLY A 50 -13.32 18.03 -10.32
C GLY A 50 -13.34 18.95 -11.54
N LEU A 51 -13.60 18.40 -12.73
CA LEU A 51 -13.73 19.19 -13.96
C LEU A 51 -14.93 20.13 -13.92
N ALA A 52 -16.07 19.68 -13.39
CA ALA A 52 -17.26 20.50 -13.23
C ALA A 52 -17.02 21.71 -12.31
N PHE A 53 -16.29 21.54 -11.20
CA PHE A 53 -15.91 22.66 -10.34
C PHE A 53 -14.98 23.66 -11.03
N LEU A 54 -14.00 23.18 -11.80
CA LEU A 54 -13.13 24.08 -12.57
C LEU A 54 -13.92 24.83 -13.65
N LEU A 55 -14.80 24.14 -14.37
CA LEU A 55 -15.67 24.77 -15.37
C LEU A 55 -16.61 25.79 -14.74
N ALA A 56 -17.20 25.51 -13.58
CA ALA A 56 -18.01 26.47 -12.84
C ALA A 56 -17.19 27.69 -12.39
N ALA A 57 -15.94 27.46 -11.95
CA ALA A 57 -15.02 28.52 -11.57
C ALA A 57 -14.71 29.48 -12.72
N PHE A 58 -14.61 28.97 -13.95
CA PHE A 58 -14.44 29.79 -15.17
C PHE A 58 -15.77 30.36 -15.69
N ALA A 59 -16.86 29.60 -15.65
CA ALA A 59 -18.16 29.97 -16.22
C ALA A 59 -18.76 31.21 -15.55
N GLN A 60 -18.53 31.42 -14.25
CA GLN A 60 -19.00 32.63 -13.56
C GLN A 60 -18.42 33.94 -14.10
N TRP A 61 -17.27 33.88 -14.81
CA TRP A 61 -16.65 35.04 -15.45
C TRP A 61 -17.31 35.39 -16.79
N LEU A 62 -17.98 34.43 -17.42
CA LEU A 62 -18.70 34.63 -18.68
C LEU A 62 -20.09 35.27 -18.49
N LEU A 63 -20.65 35.24 -17.27
CA LEU A 63 -21.97 35.80 -16.99
C LEU A 63 -21.89 37.33 -16.86
N PRO A 64 -22.51 38.10 -17.79
CA PRO A 64 -22.59 39.55 -17.68
C PRO A 64 -23.58 39.91 -16.58
N GLY A 65 -23.14 40.52 -15.47
CA GLY A 65 -24.11 40.88 -14.42
C GLY A 65 -23.62 41.50 -13.11
N SER A 66 -22.33 41.62 -12.80
CA SER A 66 -21.94 42.12 -11.46
C SER A 66 -20.61 42.86 -11.37
N ILE A 67 -20.08 43.35 -12.48
CA ILE A 67 -18.75 43.99 -12.50
C ILE A 67 -18.77 45.38 -11.83
N TYR A 68 -19.96 45.97 -11.63
CA TYR A 68 -20.12 47.36 -11.22
C TYR A 68 -20.35 47.58 -9.70
N MET A 69 -20.41 46.53 -8.88
CA MET A 69 -20.47 46.63 -7.42
C MET A 69 -19.21 46.01 -6.81
N GLY A 70 -18.45 46.78 -6.02
CA GLY A 70 -17.19 46.34 -5.42
C GLY A 70 -17.30 45.06 -4.59
N ASP A 71 -18.39 44.88 -3.84
CA ASP A 71 -18.63 43.66 -3.06
C ASP A 71 -18.81 42.41 -3.92
N ALA A 72 -19.36 42.55 -5.13
CA ALA A 72 -19.61 41.43 -6.01
C ALA A 72 -18.31 40.86 -6.63
N LEU A 73 -17.30 41.70 -6.83
CA LEU A 73 -15.98 41.27 -7.32
C LEU A 73 -15.26 40.39 -6.28
N THR A 74 -15.24 40.84 -5.03
CA THR A 74 -14.62 40.08 -3.92
C THR A 74 -15.29 38.72 -3.76
N MET A 75 -16.62 38.66 -3.80
CA MET A 75 -17.36 37.40 -3.70
C MET A 75 -17.05 36.43 -4.85
N LYS A 76 -16.93 36.93 -6.09
CA LYS A 76 -16.55 36.11 -7.27
C LYS A 76 -15.13 35.55 -7.15
N LEU A 77 -14.18 36.35 -6.66
CA LEU A 77 -12.80 35.88 -6.45
C LEU A 77 -12.73 34.78 -5.40
N VAL A 78 -13.41 34.95 -4.26
CA VAL A 78 -13.49 33.93 -3.21
C VAL A 78 -14.12 32.65 -3.75
N LEU A 79 -15.24 32.76 -4.48
CA LEU A 79 -15.90 31.60 -5.08
C LEU A 79 -15.02 30.89 -6.11
N THR A 80 -14.32 31.63 -6.97
CA THR A 80 -13.34 31.08 -7.92
C THR A 80 -12.23 30.31 -7.21
N CYS A 81 -11.69 30.87 -6.12
CA CYS A 81 -10.64 30.23 -5.33
C CYS A 81 -11.14 28.93 -4.70
N VAL A 82 -12.31 28.95 -4.06
CA VAL A 82 -12.91 27.76 -3.43
C VAL A 82 -13.19 26.66 -4.46
N LEU A 83 -13.85 27.00 -5.58
CA LEU A 83 -14.14 26.04 -6.65
C LEU A 83 -12.85 25.51 -7.30
N GLY A 84 -11.85 26.37 -7.48
CA GLY A 84 -10.53 26.00 -8.01
C GLY A 84 -9.81 25.00 -7.10
N VAL A 85 -9.76 25.27 -5.80
CA VAL A 85 -9.14 24.37 -4.81
C VAL A 85 -9.89 23.04 -4.74
N LEU A 86 -11.23 23.05 -4.66
CA LEU A 86 -12.03 21.81 -4.63
C LEU A 86 -11.85 20.99 -5.92
N GLY A 87 -11.90 21.65 -7.08
CA GLY A 87 -11.68 20.99 -8.38
C GLY A 87 -10.28 20.38 -8.48
N GLY A 88 -9.26 21.13 -8.09
CA GLY A 88 -7.87 20.66 -8.05
C GLY A 88 -7.67 19.48 -7.09
N LEU A 89 -8.28 19.53 -5.91
CA LEU A 89 -8.21 18.43 -4.94
C LEU A 89 -8.85 17.16 -5.49
N CYS A 90 -10.06 17.23 -6.06
CA CYS A 90 -10.73 16.08 -6.69
C CYS A 90 -9.87 15.45 -7.79
N LEU A 91 -9.31 16.27 -8.68
CA LEU A 91 -8.44 15.80 -9.77
C LEU A 91 -7.12 15.23 -9.27
N SER A 92 -6.57 15.72 -8.15
CA SER A 92 -5.33 15.21 -7.56
C SER A 92 -5.51 13.83 -6.90
N VAL A 93 -6.71 13.54 -6.40
CA VAL A 93 -7.04 12.29 -5.70
C VAL A 93 -7.41 11.19 -6.69
N SER A 94 -8.14 11.53 -7.76
CA SER A 94 -8.60 10.61 -8.81
C SER A 94 -7.52 9.61 -9.29
N PRO A 95 -6.29 10.03 -9.66
CA PRO A 95 -5.31 9.10 -10.23
C PRO A 95 -4.58 8.22 -9.22
N ARG A 96 -4.73 8.42 -7.90
CA ARG A 96 -3.87 7.79 -6.88
C ARG A 96 -3.95 6.26 -6.81
N GLY A 97 -4.96 5.66 -7.42
CA GLY A 97 -5.13 4.22 -7.47
C GLY A 97 -5.45 3.63 -6.11
N PHE A 98 -6.36 2.67 -6.07
CA PHE A 98 -6.79 2.01 -4.84
C PHE A 98 -6.32 0.56 -4.76
N ARG A 99 -5.36 0.16 -5.61
CA ARG A 99 -4.91 -1.23 -5.71
C ARG A 99 -3.56 -1.40 -4.99
N PRO A 100 -3.55 -1.79 -3.70
CA PRO A 100 -2.30 -2.09 -3.01
C PRO A 100 -1.65 -3.34 -3.60
N GLU A 101 -0.36 -3.21 -3.84
CA GLU A 101 0.51 -4.22 -4.40
C GLU A 101 1.80 -4.21 -3.56
N VAL A 102 2.28 -5.39 -3.19
CA VAL A 102 3.55 -5.50 -2.46
C VAL A 102 4.57 -6.17 -3.35
N GLN A 103 5.72 -5.54 -3.49
CA GLN A 103 6.83 -6.04 -4.30
C GLN A 103 8.01 -6.31 -3.37
N VAL A 104 8.54 -7.52 -3.43
CA VAL A 104 9.73 -7.91 -2.68
C VAL A 104 10.87 -8.08 -3.68
N ASP A 105 11.83 -7.16 -3.65
CA ASP A 105 13.00 -7.14 -4.52
C ASP A 105 14.21 -7.71 -3.77
N ARG A 106 14.64 -8.90 -4.19
CA ARG A 106 15.80 -9.59 -3.63
C ARG A 106 17.10 -8.93 -4.06
N LEU A 107 17.18 -8.44 -5.29
CA LEU A 107 18.43 -7.86 -5.82
C LEU A 107 18.75 -6.54 -5.12
N ARG A 108 17.72 -5.77 -4.78
CA ARG A 108 17.85 -4.50 -4.08
C ARG A 108 17.73 -4.59 -2.56
N HIS A 109 17.37 -5.75 -2.02
CA HIS A 109 17.11 -5.92 -0.60
C HIS A 109 16.01 -4.96 -0.07
N GLU A 110 14.94 -4.76 -0.84
CA GLU A 110 13.85 -3.84 -0.50
C GLU A 110 12.46 -4.49 -0.64
N VAL A 111 11.55 -4.18 0.29
CA VAL A 111 10.11 -4.41 0.19
C VAL A 111 9.42 -3.10 -0.12
N ARG A 112 8.73 -3.04 -1.26
CA ARG A 112 8.01 -1.86 -1.74
C ARG A 112 6.51 -2.08 -1.68
N PHE A 113 5.83 -1.16 -1.00
CA PHE A 113 4.39 -1.04 -1.02
C PHE A 113 4.02 -0.07 -2.12
N VAL A 114 3.35 -0.57 -3.15
CA VAL A 114 2.98 0.18 -4.34
C VAL A 114 1.46 0.25 -4.42
N SER A 115 0.90 1.42 -4.66
CA SER A 115 -0.49 1.51 -5.11
C SER A 115 -0.51 1.63 -6.62
N ARG A 116 -1.28 0.80 -7.30
CA ARG A 116 -1.44 0.85 -8.75
C ARG A 116 -2.82 1.40 -9.12
N ASN A 117 -2.87 2.30 -10.10
CA ASN A 117 -4.11 2.70 -10.74
C ASN A 117 -4.55 1.60 -11.74
N PRO A 118 -5.86 1.39 -11.99
CA PRO A 118 -6.36 0.59 -13.11
C PRO A 118 -5.62 0.79 -14.46
N ARG A 119 -5.17 2.01 -14.76
CA ARG A 119 -4.36 2.37 -15.95
C ARG A 119 -2.91 1.87 -15.91
N GLY A 120 -2.52 1.10 -14.91
CA GLY A 120 -1.19 0.48 -14.79
C GLY A 120 -0.10 1.37 -14.19
N ARG A 121 -0.36 2.66 -13.95
CA ARG A 121 0.57 3.56 -13.24
C ARG A 121 0.64 3.20 -11.76
N GLY A 122 1.84 2.91 -11.27
CA GLY A 122 2.09 2.60 -9.86
C GLY A 122 2.77 3.77 -9.15
N GLN A 123 2.31 4.11 -7.95
CA GLN A 123 2.99 5.00 -7.02
C GLN A 123 3.52 4.19 -5.85
N VAL A 124 4.80 4.33 -5.54
CA VAL A 124 5.39 3.73 -4.33
C VAL A 124 4.89 4.53 -3.12
N LEU A 125 4.17 3.86 -2.23
CA LEU A 125 3.66 4.43 -0.98
C LEU A 125 4.72 4.37 0.12
N ALA A 126 5.42 3.25 0.23
CA ALA A 126 6.45 3.02 1.22
C ALA A 126 7.50 2.05 0.70
N THR A 127 8.74 2.24 1.13
CA THR A 127 9.86 1.31 0.89
C THR A 127 10.46 0.95 2.24
N VAL A 128 10.75 -0.33 2.43
CA VAL A 128 11.32 -0.89 3.65
C VAL A 128 12.49 -1.76 3.25
N ASP A 129 13.65 -1.55 3.85
CA ASP A 129 14.81 -2.42 3.59
C ASP A 129 14.60 -3.78 4.25
N LEU A 130 14.94 -4.86 3.55
CA LEU A 130 14.87 -6.24 4.07
C LEU A 130 15.73 -6.41 5.32
N ASP A 131 16.83 -5.66 5.43
CA ASP A 131 17.74 -5.67 6.57
C ASP A 131 17.09 -5.10 7.84
N GLN A 132 16.08 -4.23 7.69
CA GLN A 132 15.31 -3.67 8.81
C GLN A 132 14.23 -4.63 9.32
N ILE A 133 14.00 -5.78 8.69
CA ILE A 133 12.92 -6.70 9.05
C ILE A 133 13.41 -7.68 10.13
N ILE A 134 12.89 -7.56 11.37
CA ILE A 134 13.15 -8.51 12.48
C ILE A 134 12.63 -9.91 12.14
N GLY A 135 11.48 -10.00 11.51
CA GLY A 135 10.89 -11.29 11.17
C GLY A 135 9.49 -11.15 10.63
N VAL A 136 8.93 -12.29 10.25
CA VAL A 136 7.61 -12.37 9.66
C VAL A 136 6.71 -13.20 10.56
N GLY A 137 5.56 -12.63 10.92
CA GLY A 137 4.53 -13.29 11.72
C GLY A 137 3.26 -13.52 10.94
N ILE A 138 2.46 -14.46 11.46
CA ILE A 138 1.10 -14.71 10.99
C ILE A 138 0.16 -14.35 12.13
N THR A 139 -0.86 -13.55 11.83
CA THR A 139 -1.91 -13.22 12.78
C THR A 139 -3.25 -13.55 12.16
N ARG A 140 -4.07 -14.33 12.87
CA ARG A 140 -5.44 -14.64 12.43
C ARG A 140 -6.36 -13.47 12.77
N SER A 141 -7.17 -13.05 11.79
CA SER A 141 -8.26 -12.10 11.98
C SER A 141 -9.32 -12.74 12.86
N ILE A 142 -9.76 -12.02 13.90
CA ILE A 142 -10.82 -12.47 14.80
C ILE A 142 -12.18 -12.42 14.10
N SER A 143 -12.33 -11.53 13.09
CA SER A 143 -13.63 -11.18 12.50
C SER A 143 -13.91 -11.88 11.18
N SER A 144 -12.90 -12.14 10.36
CA SER A 144 -13.12 -12.55 8.96
C SER A 144 -12.64 -13.98 8.64
N GLY A 145 -12.00 -14.67 9.59
CA GLY A 145 -11.35 -15.96 9.32
C GLY A 145 -10.07 -15.85 8.47
N ASP A 146 -9.76 -14.67 7.94
CA ASP A 146 -8.55 -14.42 7.16
C ASP A 146 -7.29 -14.44 8.05
N CYS A 147 -6.16 -14.76 7.44
CA CYS A 147 -4.84 -14.61 8.02
C CYS A 147 -4.14 -13.36 7.45
N HIS A 148 -3.44 -12.65 8.31
CA HIS A 148 -2.58 -11.54 7.94
C HIS A 148 -1.11 -11.94 8.10
N CYS A 149 -0.32 -11.68 7.07
CA CYS A 149 1.13 -11.73 7.13
C CYS A 149 1.64 -10.37 7.59
N LEU A 150 2.35 -10.32 8.71
CA LEU A 150 2.91 -9.11 9.30
C LEU A 150 4.43 -9.16 9.26
N ILE A 151 5.07 -8.06 8.88
CA ILE A 151 6.52 -7.87 9.03
C ILE A 151 6.80 -6.99 10.23
N TYR A 152 7.73 -7.43 11.07
CA TYR A 152 8.19 -6.68 12.24
C TYR A 152 9.49 -5.95 11.89
N LEU A 153 9.57 -4.67 12.23
CA LEU A 153 10.72 -3.81 11.92
C LEU A 153 11.63 -3.63 13.14
N ILE A 154 12.94 -3.49 12.90
CA ILE A 154 13.97 -3.33 13.95
C ILE A 154 13.71 -2.11 14.81
N ASP A 155 13.18 -1.05 14.20
CA ASP A 155 12.92 0.23 14.84
C ASP A 155 11.78 0.18 15.88
N GLY A 156 11.14 -0.98 16.08
CA GLY A 156 10.04 -1.15 17.02
C GLY A 156 8.75 -0.45 16.57
N THR A 157 8.71 0.04 15.34
CA THR A 157 7.51 0.57 14.70
C THR A 157 6.44 -0.51 14.56
N LYS A 158 5.18 -0.08 14.51
CA LYS A 158 4.02 -0.98 14.36
C LYS A 158 4.26 -1.99 13.22
N PRO A 159 3.89 -3.27 13.41
CA PRO A 159 4.08 -4.28 12.39
C PRO A 159 3.34 -3.87 11.12
N LEU A 160 4.03 -3.97 9.99
CA LEU A 160 3.48 -3.58 8.70
C LEU A 160 2.79 -4.79 8.08
N ARG A 161 1.56 -4.60 7.58
CA ARG A 161 0.80 -5.68 6.96
C ARG A 161 1.30 -5.92 5.54
N LEU A 162 1.88 -7.10 5.31
CA LEU A 162 2.41 -7.52 4.02
C LEU A 162 1.31 -8.05 3.10
N ALA A 163 0.47 -8.94 3.61
CA ALA A 163 -0.58 -9.59 2.83
C ALA A 163 -1.74 -10.07 3.73
N THR A 164 -2.90 -10.29 3.12
CA THR A 164 -4.08 -10.91 3.75
C THR A 164 -4.58 -12.00 2.83
N GLY A 165 -4.86 -13.19 3.37
CA GLY A 165 -5.35 -14.32 2.59
C GLY A 165 -5.70 -15.50 3.49
N THR A 166 -5.87 -16.67 2.88
CA THR A 166 -6.13 -17.91 3.63
C THR A 166 -4.89 -18.31 4.44
N GLU A 167 -5.07 -19.12 5.48
CA GLU A 167 -3.93 -19.64 6.25
C GLU A 167 -2.87 -20.38 5.39
N PRO A 168 -3.23 -21.29 4.46
CA PRO A 168 -2.24 -21.97 3.64
C PRO A 168 -1.44 -21.00 2.75
N GLU A 169 -2.09 -20.02 2.12
CA GLU A 169 -1.42 -19.01 1.30
C GLU A 169 -0.44 -18.16 2.12
N ILE A 170 -0.89 -17.68 3.28
CA ILE A 170 -0.05 -16.84 4.15
C ILE A 170 1.12 -17.63 4.71
N ARG A 171 0.94 -18.94 4.95
CA ARG A 171 2.02 -19.84 5.37
C ARG A 171 3.06 -20.03 4.27
N GLU A 172 2.64 -20.16 3.01
CA GLU A 172 3.55 -20.23 1.87
C GLU A 172 4.34 -18.93 1.71
N ILE A 173 3.66 -17.78 1.77
CA ILE A 173 4.29 -16.45 1.69
C ILE A 173 5.28 -16.26 2.83
N ARG A 174 4.92 -16.65 4.05
CA ARG A 174 5.85 -16.61 5.18
C ARG A 174 7.08 -17.47 4.94
N ALA A 175 6.92 -18.72 4.49
CA ALA A 175 8.05 -19.61 4.24
C ALA A 175 9.01 -19.03 3.19
N ARG A 176 8.47 -18.41 2.13
CA ARG A 176 9.27 -17.68 1.15
C ARG A 176 9.97 -16.47 1.77
N MET A 177 9.25 -15.65 2.54
CA MET A 177 9.84 -14.50 3.23
C MET A 177 10.93 -14.89 4.23
N ASP A 178 10.77 -15.98 4.96
CA ASP A 178 11.78 -16.51 5.89
C ASP A 178 13.07 -16.91 5.15
N THR A 179 13.01 -17.21 3.85
CA THR A 179 14.20 -17.44 3.00
C THR A 179 14.93 -16.13 2.64
N TYR A 180 14.21 -15.01 2.62
CA TYR A 180 14.76 -13.69 2.27
C TYR A 180 15.21 -12.88 3.49
N VAL A 181 14.58 -13.10 4.65
CA VAL A 181 14.94 -12.44 5.89
C VAL A 181 16.14 -13.15 6.51
N THR A 182 17.20 -12.41 6.83
CA THR A 182 18.39 -12.98 7.48
C THR A 182 18.00 -13.69 8.79
N PRO A 183 18.53 -14.90 9.05
CA PRO A 183 18.26 -15.62 10.28
C PRO A 183 18.52 -14.75 11.53
N PRO A 184 17.69 -14.85 12.58
CA PRO A 184 17.89 -14.08 13.81
C PRO A 184 19.28 -14.26 14.43
N ALA A 185 19.85 -15.47 14.33
CA ALA A 185 21.17 -15.80 14.85
C ALA A 185 22.30 -15.02 14.16
N GLU A 186 22.28 -14.96 12.82
CA GLU A 186 23.28 -14.22 12.03
C GLU A 186 23.19 -12.72 12.30
N ARG A 187 21.98 -12.19 12.53
CA ARG A 187 21.79 -10.78 12.88
C ARG A 187 22.21 -10.46 14.30
N LEU A 188 21.97 -11.35 15.25
CA LEU A 188 22.47 -11.17 16.62
C LEU A 188 24.00 -11.17 16.61
N ALA A 189 24.62 -12.07 15.85
CA ALA A 189 26.07 -12.09 15.65
C ALA A 189 26.58 -10.80 14.98
N ALA A 190 25.91 -10.32 13.93
CA ALA A 190 26.26 -9.06 13.26
C ALA A 190 26.10 -7.85 14.20
N LYS A 191 25.05 -7.80 15.01
CA LYS A 191 24.81 -6.73 15.99
C LYS A 191 25.83 -6.77 17.13
N MET A 192 26.20 -7.96 17.62
CA MET A 192 27.28 -8.14 18.60
C MET A 192 28.63 -7.70 18.02
N ALA A 193 28.93 -8.05 16.77
CA ALA A 193 30.14 -7.63 16.08
C ALA A 193 30.18 -6.10 15.86
N ALA A 194 29.06 -5.48 15.51
CA ALA A 194 28.96 -4.03 15.36
C ALA A 194 29.06 -3.29 16.71
N ALA A 195 28.46 -3.82 17.77
CA ALA A 195 28.59 -3.28 19.13
C ALA A 195 30.03 -3.36 19.64
N ALA A 196 30.73 -4.47 19.40
CA ALA A 196 32.13 -4.64 19.75
C ALA A 196 33.08 -3.67 19.01
N ARG A 197 32.68 -3.18 17.82
CA ARG A 197 33.44 -2.21 17.03
C ARG A 197 33.20 -0.75 17.43
N ARG A 198 32.22 -0.43 18.30
CA ARG A 198 32.04 0.94 18.78
C ARG A 198 33.12 1.25 19.82
N PRO A 199 34.12 2.10 19.53
CA PRO A 199 35.10 2.49 20.53
C PRO A 199 34.37 3.20 21.67
N SER A 200 34.69 2.83 22.91
CA SER A 200 34.14 3.46 24.11
C SER A 200 34.51 4.95 24.11
N MET A 201 33.60 5.81 23.66
CA MET A 201 33.66 7.26 23.89
C MET A 201 33.35 7.53 25.38
N THR A 202 34.25 7.08 26.25
CA THR A 202 34.28 7.40 27.68
C THR A 202 35.73 7.58 28.04
N ALA A 203 36.26 8.78 27.79
CA ALA A 203 37.32 9.42 28.60
C ALA A 203 37.82 10.69 27.89
N LYS A 204 37.14 11.83 28.08
CA LYS A 204 37.81 13.15 28.16
C LYS A 204 36.87 14.24 28.63
N THR A 205 36.78 14.42 29.94
CA THR A 205 36.51 15.71 30.58
C THR A 205 37.08 15.67 31.99
N ALA A 206 38.37 15.99 32.08
CA ALA A 206 39.04 16.51 33.26
C ALA A 206 40.05 17.55 32.75
#